data_AF-A0A345PEY2-F1
#
_entry.id   AF-A0A345PEY2-F1
#
_cell.length_a   1.000
_cell.length_b   1.000
_cell.length_c   1.000
_cell.angle_alpha   90.00
_cell.angle_beta   90.00
_cell.angle_gamma   90.00
#
_symmetry.space_group_name_H-M   'P 1'
#
loop_
_entity.id
_entity.type
_entity.pdbx_description
1 polymer ?
#
loop_
_entity_poly.entity_id
_entity_poly.type
_entity_poly.pdbx_seq_one_letter_code
_entity_poly.pdbx_strand_id
1 'polypeptide(L)' 'MKKRNMLIAIIACIAILAIGGIRIIQIERNYQANQLILEDCINNYGTVTIEQKYFWSLTSAACEEN' A
#
# COMPACT_ATOMS: atom_id res chain seq x y z
N MET A 1 -30.90 24.51 1.03
CA MET A 1 -29.70 24.07 1.80
C MET A 1 -29.60 22.55 1.98
N LYS A 2 -30.62 21.84 2.48
CA LYS A 2 -30.55 20.37 2.74
C LYS A 2 -30.15 19.50 1.52
N LYS A 3 -30.70 19.77 0.32
CA LYS A 3 -30.38 18.99 -0.90
C LYS A 3 -28.92 19.11 -1.36
N ARG A 4 -28.33 20.30 -1.24
CA ARG A 4 -26.91 20.54 -1.59
C ARG A 4 -25.96 19.83 -0.64
N ASN A 5 -26.25 19.88 0.66
CA ASN A 5 -25.44 19.18 1.67
C ASN A 5 -25.51 17.66 1.51
N MET A 6 -26.68 17.14 1.13
CA MET A 6 -26.85 15.70 0.84
C MET A 6 -26.02 15.27 -0.38
N LEU A 7 -26.03 16.06 -1.46
CA LEU A 7 -25.19 15.79 -2.64
C LEU A 7 -23.69 15.82 -2.30
N ILE A 8 -23.25 16.80 -1.51
CA ILE A 8 -21.86 16.88 -1.05
C ILE A 8 -21.47 15.66 -0.23
N ALA A 9 -22.36 15.21 0.67
CA ALA A 9 -22.11 14.00 1.46
C ALA A 9 -21.99 12.74 0.60
N ILE A 10 -22.85 12.58 -0.42
CA ILE A 10 -22.77 11.45 -1.35
C ILE A 10 -21.45 11.46 -2.12
N ILE A 11 -21.05 12.62 -2.65
CA ILE A 11 -19.79 12.76 -3.38
C ILE A 11 -18.60 12.44 -2.45
N ALA A 12 -18.62 12.91 -1.21
CA ALA A 12 -17.59 12.61 -0.23
C ALA A 12 -17.50 11.10 0.07
N CYS A 13 -18.64 10.42 0.24
CA CYS A 13 -18.67 8.97 0.44
C CYS A 13 -18.09 8.21 -0.77
N ILE A 14 -18.46 8.59 -1.98
CA ILE A 14 -17.93 7.98 -3.21
C ILE A 14 -16.42 8.19 -3.30
N ALA A 15 -15.93 9.39 -3.00
CA ALA A 15 -14.50 9.69 -3.00
C ALA A 15 -13.73 8.85 -1.97
N ILE A 16 -14.25 8.69 -0.75
CA ILE A 16 -13.64 7.85 0.29
C ILE A 16 -13.57 6.39 -0.16
N LEU A 17 -14.67 5.86 -0.75
CA LEU A 17 -14.69 4.49 -1.26
C LEU A 17 -13.70 4.29 -2.42
N ALA A 18 -13.60 5.24 -3.34
CA ALA A 18 -12.67 5.19 -4.45
C ALA A 18 -11.21 5.21 -3.97
N ILE A 19 -10.87 6.13 -3.07
CA ILE A 19 -9.53 6.20 -2.47
C ILE A 19 -9.23 4.91 -1.71
N GLY A 20 -10.15 4.43 -0.87
CA GLY A 20 -9.99 3.19 -0.12
C GLY A 20 -9.74 1.98 -1.03
N GLY A 21 -10.53 1.81 -2.07
CA GLY A 21 -10.37 0.73 -3.05
C GLY A 21 -9.01 0.76 -3.76
N ILE A 22 -8.58 1.94 -4.20
CA ILE A 22 -7.26 2.12 -4.82
C ILE A 22 -6.14 1.73 -3.84
N ARG A 23 -6.26 2.13 -2.57
CA ARG A 23 -5.26 1.82 -1.54
C ARG A 23 -5.18 0.32 -1.24
N ILE A 24 -6.30 -0.39 -1.21
CA ILE A 24 -6.31 -1.85 -1.02
C ILE A 24 -5.56 -2.56 -2.15
N ILE A 25 -5.83 -2.17 -3.41
CA ILE A 25 -5.14 -2.74 -4.58
C ILE A 25 -3.63 -2.48 -4.51
N GLN A 26 -3.22 -1.27 -4.10
CA GLN A 26 -1.80 -0.95 -3.94
C GLN A 26 -1.13 -1.79 -2.85
N ILE A 27 -1.81 -2.02 -1.72
CA ILE A 27 -1.30 -2.87 -0.63
C ILE A 27 -1.09 -4.31 -1.11
N GLU A 28 -2.07 -4.87 -1.82
CA GLU A 28 -1.99 -6.24 -2.34
C GLU A 28 -0.83 -6.42 -3.31
N ARG A 29 -0.68 -5.49 -4.26
CA ARG A 29 0.43 -5.53 -5.22
C ARG A 29 1.79 -5.36 -4.54
N ASN A 30 1.86 -4.47 -3.55
CA ASN A 30 3.08 -4.25 -2.78
C ASN A 30 3.46 -5.48 -1.95
N TYR A 31 2.48 -6.17 -1.36
CA TYR A 31 2.70 -7.41 -0.64
C TYR A 31 3.28 -8.50 -1.57
N GLN A 32 2.67 -8.68 -2.75
CA GLN A 32 3.16 -9.64 -3.75
C GLN A 32 4.59 -9.31 -4.21
N ALA A 33 4.88 -8.04 -4.49
CA ALA A 33 6.22 -7.60 -4.87
C ALA A 33 7.26 -7.84 -3.76
N ASN A 34 6.92 -7.51 -2.52
CA ASN A 34 7.80 -7.73 -1.37
C ASN A 34 8.04 -9.22 -1.10
N GLN A 35 7.03 -10.09 -1.30
CA GLN A 35 7.21 -11.54 -1.16
C GLN A 35 8.26 -12.07 -2.15
N LEU A 36 8.21 -11.64 -3.40
CA LEU A 36 9.19 -12.06 -4.42
C LEU A 36 10.61 -11.63 -4.04
N ILE A 37 10.78 -10.41 -3.53
CA ILE A 37 12.08 -9.90 -3.05
C ILE A 37 12.57 -10.71 -1.83
N LEU A 38 11.66 -11.03 -0.90
CA LEU A 38 11.97 -11.86 0.27
C LEU A 38 12.47 -13.24 -0.14
N GLU A 39 11.72 -13.91 -1.01
CA GLU A 39 12.03 -15.27 -1.45
C GLU A 39 13.37 -15.31 -2.17
N ASP A 40 13.61 -14.38 -3.09
CA ASP A 40 14.88 -14.30 -3.81
C ASP A 40 16.05 -13.99 -2.87
N CYS A 41 15.89 -13.07 -1.93
CA CYS A 41 16.94 -12.71 -0.97
C CYS A 41 17.32 -13.89 -0.06
N ILE A 42 16.32 -14.61 0.48
CA ILE A 42 16.54 -15.78 1.34
C ILE A 42 17.24 -16.90 0.56
N ASN A 43 16.84 -17.13 -0.70
CA ASN A 43 17.45 -18.15 -1.56
C ASN A 43 18.93 -17.85 -1.86
N ASN A 44 19.32 -16.58 -1.87
CA ASN A 44 20.70 -16.14 -2.06
C ASN A 44 21.46 -15.92 -0.73
N TYR A 45 20.93 -16.39 0.40
CA TYR A 45 21.53 -16.23 1.74
C TYR A 45 21.77 -14.77 2.17
N GLY A 46 21.02 -13.83 1.59
CA GLY A 46 21.06 -12.41 1.94
C GLY A 46 20.24 -12.08 3.19
N THR A 47 20.39 -10.85 3.67
CA THR A 47 19.60 -10.34 4.81
C THR A 47 18.46 -9.48 4.29
N VAL A 48 17.24 -9.83 4.68
CA VAL A 48 16.03 -9.07 4.32
C VAL A 48 15.86 -7.89 5.26
N THR A 49 15.70 -6.69 4.70
CA THR A 49 15.35 -5.48 5.44
C THR A 49 13.98 -4.96 5.01
N ILE A 50 13.19 -4.47 5.97
CA ILE A 50 11.87 -3.86 5.72
C ILE A 50 11.93 -2.39 6.08
N GLU A 51 11.67 -1.53 5.10
CA GLU A 51 11.73 -0.08 5.27
C GLU A 51 10.35 0.56 5.08
N GLN A 52 10.10 1.64 5.82
CA GLN A 52 8.95 2.51 5.63
C GLN A 52 9.42 3.96 5.59
N LYS A 53 9.31 4.59 4.41
CA LYS A 53 9.79 5.97 4.22
C LYS A 53 8.93 7.04 4.90
N TYR A 54 7.61 6.85 4.92
CA TYR A 54 6.67 7.81 5.49
C TYR A 54 5.49 7.11 6.18
N PHE A 55 4.83 7.81 7.11
CA PHE A 55 3.72 7.27 7.89
C PHE A 55 2.59 6.65 7.02
N TRP A 56 2.31 7.24 5.86
CA TRP A 56 1.29 6.75 4.92
C TRP A 56 1.86 5.98 3.72
N SER A 57 3.17 5.73 3.65
CA SER A 57 3.76 4.93 2.58
C SER A 57 3.61 3.44 2.87
N LEU A 58 3.57 2.65 1.80
CA LEU A 58 3.71 1.20 1.93
C LEU A 58 5.14 0.86 2.35
N THR A 59 5.29 -0.29 3.01
CA THR A 59 6.59 -0.84 3.34
C THR A 59 7.24 -1.45 2.10
N SER A 60 8.54 -1.28 1.94
CA SER A 60 9.32 -1.91 0.89
C SER A 60 10.27 -2.94 1.49
N ALA A 61 10.34 -4.12 0.90
CA ALA A 61 11.40 -5.08 1.18
C ALA A 61 12.64 -4.75 0.36
N ALA A 62 13.81 -4.88 0.98
CA ALA A 62 15.11 -4.83 0.32
C ALA A 62 15.96 -6.02 0.78
N CYS A 63 16.99 -6.33 0.00
CA CYS A 63 17.96 -7.36 0.30
C CYS A 63 19.33 -6.70 0.46
N GLU A 64 19.97 -6.91 1.60
CA GLU A 64 21.37 -6.57 1.83
C GLU A 64 22.22 -7.84 1.64
N GLU A 65 23.21 -7.75 0.75
CA GLU A 65 24.26 -8.77 0.63
C GLU A 65 25.28 -8.57 1.76
N ASN A 66 25.68 -9.67 2.41
CA ASN A 66 26.72 -9.66 3.47
C ASN A 66 28.10 -9.34 2.90
#